data_AF-A0A9E5W1G4-F1
#
_entry.id   AF-A0A9E5W1G4-F1
#
_cell.length_a   1.000
_cell.length_b   1.000
_cell.length_c   1.000
_cell.angle_alpha   90.00
_cell.angle_beta   90.00
_cell.angle_gamma   90.00
#
_symmetry.space_group_name_H-M   'P 1'
#
loop_
_entity.id
_entity.type
_entity.pdbx_description
1 polymer ?
#
loop_
_entity_poly.entity_id
_entity_poly.type
_entity_poly.pdbx_seq_one_letter_code
_entity_poly.pdbx_strand_id
1 'polypeptide(L)'
;MNILAVDGSVIFSGLLKKVTADLEDANLITCSSGRLALNISENLEADILIMDINPLDIDGLELIRRVNAANRDIYILLIIDKQDYERLEEALAIGIDDYILKPLEMKELAVRVKKAVYAMKARSRRPELLSGLQEQPGSIQEEMPAAPEQFSPAGLAAAVPTPSSGIAEELKPAVAKPAAAAAVIDSDTSSFFITAPVDKPFSPQEHGRPRAQKRRRDKKVPSGGGGTGNPFALASRVVGNIIFACLLLLMASLAFFLIQSKLAGGVPSVFGHQMYVVLSGSMEPAVDTGSVALVRPVAPEEIAVGDIITFKGAGGGSVLTTHRVVAINQANGLSFVTRGDANRVNDPQPVPAANVVGRVHGSIPYLGYLFSFAQTRNGLFVLVVLPGILIILWEIRNLYLYMTDLQKNKANQQAGNYTAR
;
A
#
# COMPACT_ATOMS: atom_id res chain seq x y z
N MET A 1 -8.02 -32.87 15.20
CA MET A 1 -7.26 -32.63 13.96
C MET A 1 -6.05 -31.78 14.30
N ASN A 2 -4.84 -32.23 13.96
CA ASN A 2 -3.60 -31.56 14.31
C ASN A 2 -3.15 -30.66 13.15
N ILE A 3 -2.96 -29.38 13.43
CA ILE A 3 -2.45 -28.40 12.48
C ILE A 3 -1.03 -28.03 12.89
N LEU A 4 -0.05 -28.34 12.06
CA LEU A 4 1.34 -27.93 12.25
C LEU A 4 1.60 -26.65 11.44
N ALA A 5 2.01 -25.59 12.11
CA ALA A 5 2.38 -24.33 11.50
C ALA A 5 3.88 -24.08 11.66
N VAL A 6 4.56 -23.76 10.56
CA VAL A 6 6.01 -23.55 10.50
C VAL A 6 6.31 -22.15 9.99
N ASP A 7 6.65 -21.25 10.89
CA ASP A 7 7.03 -19.86 10.57
C ASP A 7 7.87 -19.25 11.72
N GLY A 8 8.89 -18.46 11.37
CA GLY A 8 9.66 -17.65 12.31
C GLY A 8 8.93 -16.38 12.81
N SER A 9 7.80 -16.01 12.20
CA SER A 9 7.06 -14.79 12.53
C SER A 9 6.09 -14.97 13.71
N VAL A 10 6.28 -14.13 14.74
CA VAL A 10 5.35 -14.01 15.88
C VAL A 10 3.97 -13.52 15.42
N ILE A 11 3.93 -12.66 14.40
CA ILE A 11 2.69 -12.11 13.85
C ILE A 11 1.85 -13.23 13.23
N PHE A 12 2.48 -14.11 12.46
CA PHE A 12 1.80 -15.24 11.82
C PHE A 12 1.24 -16.24 12.82
N SER A 13 2.03 -16.59 13.84
CA SER A 13 1.56 -17.44 14.95
C SER A 13 0.31 -16.85 15.63
N GLY A 14 0.27 -15.52 15.82
CA GLY A 14 -0.90 -14.83 16.36
C GLY A 14 -2.10 -14.81 15.41
N LEU A 15 -1.86 -14.70 14.11
CA LEU A 15 -2.87 -14.72 13.06
C LEU A 15 -3.55 -16.09 12.97
N LEU A 16 -2.75 -17.16 12.90
CA LEU A 16 -3.22 -18.53 12.87
C LEU A 16 -4.02 -18.87 14.12
N LYS A 17 -3.53 -18.53 15.31
CA LYS A 17 -4.28 -18.75 16.55
C LYS A 17 -5.69 -18.15 16.52
N LYS A 18 -5.84 -16.96 15.94
CA LYS A 18 -7.16 -16.33 15.77
C LYS A 18 -8.03 -17.06 14.75
N VAL A 19 -7.45 -17.44 13.62
CA VAL A 19 -8.18 -18.13 12.54
C VAL A 19 -8.61 -19.53 12.95
N THR A 20 -7.78 -20.24 13.71
CA THR A 20 -8.07 -21.60 14.17
C THR A 20 -8.92 -21.63 15.43
N ALA A 21 -9.13 -20.50 16.12
CA ALA A 21 -9.98 -20.45 17.32
C ALA A 21 -11.44 -20.84 17.04
N ASP A 22 -11.93 -20.55 15.84
CA ASP A 22 -13.30 -20.87 15.41
C ASP A 22 -13.43 -22.32 14.87
N LEU A 23 -12.36 -23.12 14.90
CA LEU A 23 -12.36 -24.49 14.43
C LEU A 23 -12.51 -25.44 15.63
N GLU A 24 -13.70 -26.04 15.76
CA GLU A 24 -13.93 -27.13 16.71
C GLU A 24 -12.98 -28.30 16.39
N ASP A 25 -12.32 -28.82 17.43
CA ASP A 25 -11.38 -29.97 17.40
C ASP A 25 -10.05 -29.76 16.65
N ALA A 26 -9.60 -28.51 16.45
CA ALA A 26 -8.28 -28.21 15.89
C ALA A 26 -7.22 -27.98 16.98
N ASN A 27 -6.14 -28.76 16.97
CA ASN A 27 -4.96 -28.55 17.81
C ASN A 27 -3.86 -27.88 16.98
N LEU A 28 -3.61 -26.60 17.23
CA LEU A 28 -2.57 -25.84 16.54
C LEU A 28 -1.22 -25.96 17.26
N ILE A 29 -0.23 -26.49 16.54
CA ILE A 29 1.16 -26.60 16.98
C ILE A 29 1.98 -25.66 16.11
N THR A 30 2.66 -24.70 16.72
CA THR A 30 3.54 -23.76 16.01
C THR A 30 4.99 -24.06 16.29
N CYS A 31 5.84 -24.05 15.27
CA CYS A 31 7.28 -24.13 15.41
C CYS A 31 7.97 -23.14 14.45
N SER A 32 9.16 -22.68 14.81
CA SER A 32 9.93 -21.71 14.01
C SER A 32 11.03 -22.33 13.16
N SER A 33 11.45 -23.56 13.49
CA SER A 33 12.52 -24.29 12.80
C SER A 33 11.95 -25.42 11.96
N GLY A 34 12.34 -25.51 10.69
CA GLY A 34 11.88 -26.59 9.81
C GLY A 34 12.46 -27.96 10.21
N ARG A 35 13.58 -28.03 10.94
CA ARG A 35 14.09 -29.30 11.50
C ARG A 35 13.21 -29.81 12.64
N LEU A 36 12.73 -28.90 13.49
CA LEU A 36 11.74 -29.25 14.51
C LEU A 36 10.42 -29.65 13.84
N ALA A 37 10.02 -28.94 12.79
CA ALA A 37 8.85 -29.32 12.00
C ALA A 37 8.97 -30.72 11.41
N LEU A 38 10.14 -31.11 10.88
CA LEU A 38 10.37 -32.46 10.35
C LEU A 38 10.21 -33.52 11.46
N ASN A 39 10.88 -33.33 12.59
CA ASN A 39 10.81 -34.25 13.73
C ASN A 39 9.37 -34.37 14.28
N ILE A 40 8.66 -33.23 14.38
CA ILE A 40 7.25 -33.19 14.76
C ILE A 40 6.39 -33.88 13.70
N SER A 41 6.61 -33.65 12.40
CA SER A 41 5.84 -34.30 11.34
C SER A 41 6.06 -35.81 11.27
N GLU A 42 7.24 -36.29 11.66
CA GLU A 42 7.56 -37.72 11.71
C GLU A 42 6.91 -38.41 12.91
N ASN A 43 6.92 -37.76 14.08
CA ASN A 43 6.45 -38.32 15.35
C ASN A 43 5.01 -37.96 15.73
N LEU A 44 4.41 -36.98 15.05
CA LEU A 44 3.10 -36.44 15.34
C LEU A 44 2.25 -36.52 14.07
N GLU A 45 1.04 -37.08 14.18
CA GLU A 45 0.08 -37.22 13.08
C GLU A 45 -0.52 -35.85 12.74
N ALA A 46 0.26 -34.99 12.09
CA ALA A 46 -0.24 -33.73 11.56
C ALA A 46 -1.16 -34.01 10.36
N ASP A 47 -2.38 -33.47 10.39
CA ASP A 47 -3.36 -33.57 9.31
C ASP A 47 -3.21 -32.42 8.32
N ILE A 48 -2.77 -31.25 8.81
CA ILE A 48 -2.57 -30.05 8.01
C ILE A 48 -1.20 -29.47 8.34
N LEU A 49 -0.40 -29.19 7.31
CA LEU A 49 0.86 -28.47 7.39
C LEU A 49 0.71 -27.09 6.75
N ILE A 50 0.86 -26.04 7.55
CA ILE A 50 0.90 -24.66 7.07
C ILE A 50 2.34 -24.17 7.19
N MET A 51 2.97 -23.82 6.08
CA MET A 51 4.42 -23.63 6.05
C MET A 51 4.80 -22.38 5.28
N ASP A 52 5.68 -21.57 5.84
CA ASP A 52 6.44 -20.58 5.06
C ASP A 52 7.38 -21.30 4.08
N ILE A 53 7.47 -20.84 2.84
CA ILE A 53 8.39 -21.39 1.83
C ILE A 53 9.86 -21.36 2.28
N ASN A 54 10.22 -20.38 3.12
CA ASN A 54 11.58 -20.22 3.65
C ASN A 54 11.56 -20.30 5.19
N PRO A 55 11.35 -21.51 5.78
CA PRO A 55 11.42 -21.68 7.22
C PRO A 55 12.87 -21.54 7.72
N LEU A 56 13.06 -21.39 9.05
CA LEU A 56 14.39 -21.32 9.62
C LEU A 56 15.12 -22.67 9.49
N ASP A 57 16.43 -22.63 9.23
CA ASP A 57 17.39 -23.75 9.23
C ASP A 57 17.31 -24.79 8.09
N ILE A 58 16.25 -24.81 7.28
CA ILE A 58 16.07 -25.73 6.14
C ILE A 58 15.22 -25.08 5.05
N ASP A 59 15.41 -25.48 3.79
CA ASP A 59 14.55 -25.08 2.68
C ASP A 59 13.16 -25.73 2.80
N GLY A 60 12.09 -24.95 2.66
CA GLY A 60 10.72 -25.42 2.82
C GLY A 60 10.32 -26.46 1.77
N LEU A 61 10.83 -26.34 0.54
CA LEU A 61 10.56 -27.32 -0.51
C LEU A 61 11.21 -28.67 -0.23
N GLU A 62 12.43 -28.69 0.32
CA GLU A 62 13.10 -29.92 0.75
C GLU A 62 12.36 -30.59 1.92
N LEU A 63 11.81 -29.79 2.83
CA LEU A 63 10.97 -30.30 3.91
C LEU A 63 9.68 -30.96 3.37
N ILE A 64 9.00 -30.32 2.41
CA ILE A 64 7.80 -30.89 1.77
C ILE A 64 8.15 -32.19 1.04
N ARG A 65 9.30 -32.26 0.33
CA ARG A 65 9.75 -33.50 -0.32
C ARG A 65 9.87 -34.66 0.67
N ARG A 66 10.43 -34.41 1.85
CA ARG A 66 10.58 -35.43 2.90
C ARG A 66 9.24 -35.84 3.52
N VAL A 67 8.37 -34.88 3.79
CA VAL A 67 7.02 -35.14 4.30
C VAL A 67 6.22 -35.99 3.31
N ASN A 68 6.26 -35.67 2.02
CA ASN A 68 5.59 -36.44 0.98
C ASN A 68 6.23 -37.82 0.76
N ALA A 69 7.56 -37.95 0.90
CA ALA A 69 8.25 -39.25 0.83
C ALA A 69 7.84 -40.21 1.95
N ALA A 70 7.41 -39.70 3.11
CA ALA A 70 6.83 -40.51 4.18
C ALA A 70 5.40 -41.01 3.88
N ASN A 71 4.85 -40.68 2.70
CA ASN A 71 3.57 -41.12 2.17
C ASN A 71 2.38 -40.89 3.12
N ARG A 72 2.40 -39.77 3.84
CA ARG A 72 1.32 -39.35 4.73
C ARG A 72 0.30 -38.53 3.93
N ASP A 73 -0.99 -38.81 4.15
CA ASP A 73 -2.10 -38.03 3.59
C ASP A 73 -2.27 -36.74 4.42
N ILE A 74 -1.35 -35.79 4.24
CA ILE A 74 -1.34 -34.50 4.91
C ILE A 74 -1.73 -33.39 3.93
N TYR A 75 -2.52 -32.42 4.38
CA TYR A 75 -2.85 -31.25 3.57
C TYR A 75 -1.76 -30.17 3.70
N ILE A 76 -1.09 -29.81 2.61
CA ILE A 76 0.02 -28.86 2.63
C ILE A 76 -0.43 -27.50 2.06
N LEU A 77 -0.52 -26.50 2.95
CA LEU A 77 -0.80 -25.11 2.64
C LEU A 77 0.50 -24.29 2.69
N LEU A 78 1.02 -23.93 1.53
CA LEU A 78 2.26 -23.16 1.41
C LEU A 78 1.99 -21.66 1.53
N ILE A 79 2.85 -20.94 2.24
CA ILE A 79 2.84 -19.48 2.28
C ILE A 79 4.07 -18.98 1.57
N ILE A 80 3.85 -18.16 0.54
CA ILE A 80 4.89 -17.77 -0.40
C ILE A 80 5.00 -16.24 -0.42
N ASP A 81 6.23 -15.75 -0.38
CA ASP A 81 6.49 -14.34 -0.62
C ASP A 81 6.46 -14.04 -2.12
N LYS A 82 6.19 -12.81 -2.50
CA LYS A 82 6.13 -12.41 -3.91
C LYS A 82 7.47 -12.63 -4.63
N GLN A 83 8.55 -12.61 -3.87
CA GLN A 83 9.93 -12.82 -4.34
C GLN A 83 10.17 -14.26 -4.77
N ASP A 84 9.54 -15.21 -4.08
CA ASP A 84 9.71 -16.64 -4.32
C ASP A 84 8.66 -17.20 -5.29
N TYR A 85 7.83 -16.35 -5.91
CA TYR A 85 6.72 -16.78 -6.76
C TYR A 85 7.16 -17.68 -7.93
N GLU A 86 8.39 -17.50 -8.43
CA GLU A 86 8.99 -18.35 -9.46
C GLU A 86 9.14 -19.82 -9.02
N ARG A 87 9.22 -20.07 -7.71
CA ARG A 87 9.32 -21.42 -7.11
C ARG A 87 7.97 -22.09 -6.91
N LEU A 88 6.86 -21.42 -7.21
CA LEU A 88 5.51 -21.96 -7.03
C LEU A 88 5.26 -23.18 -7.94
N GLU A 89 5.76 -23.15 -9.17
CA GLU A 89 5.64 -24.28 -10.10
C GLU A 89 6.33 -25.53 -9.54
N GLU A 90 7.53 -25.36 -8.96
CA GLU A 90 8.24 -26.44 -8.29
C GLU A 90 7.45 -26.95 -7.07
N ALA A 91 6.94 -26.03 -6.24
CA ALA A 91 6.16 -26.39 -5.06
C ALA A 91 4.91 -27.22 -5.42
N LEU A 92 4.18 -26.81 -6.47
CA LEU A 92 3.04 -27.55 -7.00
C LEU A 92 3.45 -28.94 -7.52
N ALA A 93 4.59 -29.03 -8.21
CA ALA A 93 5.11 -30.31 -8.70
C ALA A 93 5.53 -31.27 -7.58
N ILE A 94 5.97 -30.75 -6.43
CA ILE A 94 6.30 -31.55 -5.25
C ILE A 94 5.03 -32.08 -4.56
N GLY A 95 3.86 -31.48 -4.82
CA GLY A 95 2.56 -31.96 -4.34
C GLY A 95 2.01 -31.18 -3.14
N ILE A 96 2.13 -29.85 -3.14
CA ILE A 96 1.33 -29.02 -2.22
C ILE A 96 -0.15 -29.01 -2.63
N ASP A 97 -1.06 -28.85 -1.67
CA ASP A 97 -2.50 -28.80 -1.96
C ASP A 97 -3.01 -27.39 -2.25
N ASP A 98 -2.39 -26.38 -1.63
CA ASP A 98 -2.79 -24.98 -1.78
C ASP A 98 -1.67 -24.02 -1.39
N TYR A 99 -1.82 -22.74 -1.74
CA TYR A 99 -0.87 -21.69 -1.38
C TYR A 99 -1.53 -20.33 -1.08
N ILE A 100 -0.82 -19.47 -0.34
CA ILE A 100 -1.21 -18.09 -0.04
C ILE A 100 -0.03 -17.15 -0.27
N LEU A 101 -0.28 -16.04 -0.96
CA LEU A 101 0.72 -14.98 -1.18
C LEU A 101 0.78 -14.04 0.03
N LYS A 102 1.99 -13.62 0.42
CA LYS A 102 2.18 -12.49 1.33
C LYS A 102 1.89 -11.16 0.61
N PRO A 103 1.35 -10.13 1.30
CA PRO A 103 0.99 -10.08 2.72
C PRO A 103 -0.28 -10.87 3.06
N LEU A 104 -0.27 -11.59 4.18
CA LEU A 104 -1.39 -12.44 4.59
C LEU A 104 -2.59 -11.61 5.06
N GLU A 105 -3.72 -11.76 4.38
CA GLU A 105 -4.99 -11.21 4.84
C GLU A 105 -5.74 -12.22 5.72
N MET A 106 -6.29 -11.75 6.85
CA MET A 106 -7.08 -12.58 7.78
C MET A 106 -8.19 -13.36 7.09
N LYS A 107 -8.91 -12.71 6.16
CA LYS A 107 -10.05 -13.33 5.47
C LYS A 107 -9.59 -14.44 4.53
N GLU A 108 -8.54 -14.21 3.76
CA GLU A 108 -7.99 -15.21 2.84
C GLU A 108 -7.44 -16.41 3.63
N LEU A 109 -6.62 -16.16 4.64
CA LEU A 109 -6.08 -17.23 5.49
C LEU A 109 -7.20 -18.06 6.12
N ALA A 110 -8.25 -17.43 6.64
CA ALA A 110 -9.39 -18.14 7.21
C ALA A 110 -10.11 -19.02 6.19
N VAL A 111 -10.31 -18.55 4.96
CA VAL A 111 -10.95 -19.35 3.90
C VAL A 111 -10.09 -20.54 3.51
N ARG A 112 -8.77 -20.35 3.37
CA ARG A 112 -7.83 -21.40 2.95
C ARG A 112 -7.65 -22.46 4.03
N VAL A 113 -7.54 -22.07 5.30
CA VAL A 113 -7.49 -23.00 6.43
C VAL A 113 -8.80 -23.77 6.55
N LYS A 114 -9.97 -23.12 6.38
CA LYS A 114 -11.26 -23.83 6.36
C LYS A 114 -11.32 -24.84 5.20
N LYS A 115 -10.88 -24.47 4.01
CA LYS A 115 -10.80 -25.37 2.84
C LYS A 115 -9.93 -26.59 3.15
N ALA A 116 -8.77 -26.40 3.76
CA ALA A 116 -7.88 -27.49 4.21
C ALA A 116 -8.59 -28.44 5.19
N VAL A 117 -9.28 -27.88 6.19
CA VAL A 117 -10.04 -28.65 7.18
C VAL A 117 -11.15 -29.48 6.53
N TYR A 118 -11.92 -28.88 5.62
CA TYR A 118 -12.98 -29.61 4.91
C TYR A 118 -12.41 -30.70 4.01
N ALA A 119 -11.29 -30.45 3.32
CA ALA A 119 -10.62 -31.45 2.51
C ALA A 119 -10.17 -32.65 3.35
N MET A 120 -9.55 -32.41 4.50
CA MET A 120 -9.12 -33.50 5.40
C MET A 120 -10.30 -34.28 5.98
N LYS A 121 -11.37 -33.61 6.44
CA LYS A 121 -12.60 -34.30 6.90
C LYS A 121 -13.23 -35.17 5.81
N ALA A 122 -13.18 -34.74 4.55
CA ALA A 122 -13.67 -35.54 3.42
C ALA A 122 -12.75 -36.75 3.14
N ARG A 123 -11.41 -36.57 3.21
CA ARG A 123 -10.44 -37.65 3.04
C ARG A 123 -10.58 -38.73 4.11
N SER A 124 -10.80 -38.36 5.38
CA SER A 124 -11.01 -39.31 6.48
C SER A 124 -12.30 -40.12 6.36
N ARG A 125 -13.37 -39.60 5.73
CA ARG A 125 -14.64 -40.31 5.51
C ARG A 125 -14.65 -41.20 4.26
N ARG A 126 -13.67 -41.03 3.37
CA ARG A 126 -13.57 -41.76 2.10
C ARG A 126 -13.52 -43.29 2.28
N PRO A 127 -12.80 -43.87 3.25
CA PRO A 127 -12.79 -45.33 3.46
C PRO A 127 -14.17 -45.87 3.85
N GLU A 128 -14.91 -45.17 4.73
CA GLU A 128 -16.26 -45.56 5.19
C GLU A 128 -17.30 -45.49 4.06
N LEU A 129 -17.19 -44.47 3.19
CA LEU A 129 -18.05 -44.35 2.01
C LEU A 129 -17.77 -45.45 0.99
N LEU A 130 -16.48 -45.79 0.79
CA LEU A 130 -16.09 -46.86 -0.13
C LEU A 130 -16.48 -48.24 0.38
N SER A 131 -16.43 -48.49 1.70
CA SER A 131 -16.95 -49.73 2.28
C SER A 131 -18.46 -49.82 2.17
N GLY A 132 -19.20 -48.72 2.39
CA GLY A 132 -20.66 -48.69 2.21
C GLY A 132 -21.14 -48.90 0.77
N LEU A 133 -20.32 -48.52 -0.22
CA LEU A 133 -20.57 -48.81 -1.65
C LEU A 133 -20.29 -50.28 -2.00
N GLN A 134 -19.36 -50.93 -1.31
CA GLN A 134 -19.10 -52.37 -1.48
C GLN A 134 -20.17 -53.25 -0.82
N GLU A 135 -20.87 -52.75 0.21
CA GLU A 135 -21.96 -53.47 0.90
C GLU A 135 -23.32 -53.43 0.17
N GLN A 136 -23.45 -52.74 -0.96
CA GLN A 136 -24.62 -52.87 -1.85
C GLN A 136 -24.32 -53.65 -3.15
N PRO A 137 -23.98 -54.96 -3.11
CA PRO A 137 -23.91 -55.80 -4.31
C PRO A 137 -25.29 -56.38 -4.68
N GLY A 138 -26.37 -55.62 -4.51
CA GLY A 138 -27.73 -56.10 -4.71
C GLY A 138 -28.58 -55.07 -5.44
N SER A 139 -28.96 -55.39 -6.68
CA SER A 139 -29.99 -54.73 -7.50
C SER A 139 -29.65 -53.40 -8.19
N ILE A 140 -28.66 -53.42 -9.09
CA ILE A 140 -28.80 -52.66 -10.35
C ILE A 140 -28.52 -53.64 -11.51
N GLN A 141 -29.54 -54.44 -11.85
CA GLN A 141 -29.68 -54.94 -13.21
C GLN A 141 -30.30 -53.80 -14.02
N GLU A 142 -29.49 -52.84 -14.46
CA GLU A 142 -29.90 -51.95 -15.55
C GLU A 142 -29.24 -52.45 -16.82
N GLU A 143 -30.08 -52.83 -17.78
CA GLU A 143 -29.73 -53.19 -19.14
C GLU A 143 -28.76 -52.16 -19.73
N MET A 144 -27.52 -52.57 -20.03
CA MET A 144 -26.66 -51.81 -20.94
C MET A 144 -27.35 -51.78 -22.32
N PRO A 145 -27.72 -50.61 -22.86
CA PRO A 145 -28.07 -50.54 -24.27
C PRO A 145 -26.84 -50.90 -25.11
N ALA A 146 -27.03 -51.74 -26.12
CA ALA A 146 -25.97 -52.18 -27.02
C ALA A 146 -25.20 -50.98 -27.59
N ALA A 147 -23.86 -51.06 -27.54
CA ALA A 147 -22.98 -50.06 -28.10
C ALA A 147 -23.23 -49.92 -29.61
N PRO A 148 -23.32 -48.70 -30.17
CA PRO A 148 -23.43 -48.53 -31.61
C PRO A 148 -22.13 -48.98 -32.29
N GLU A 149 -22.24 -49.99 -33.16
CA GLU A 149 -21.19 -50.47 -34.06
C GLU A 149 -20.80 -49.40 -35.08
N GLN A 150 -20.01 -48.39 -34.71
CA GLN A 150 -19.41 -47.48 -35.68
C GLN A 150 -18.26 -46.64 -35.11
N PHE A 151 -17.18 -47.29 -34.70
CA PHE A 151 -15.86 -46.61 -34.66
C PHE A 151 -14.78 -47.57 -35.19
N SER A 152 -14.53 -47.48 -36.49
CA SER A 152 -13.39 -48.12 -37.16
C SER A 152 -12.09 -47.37 -36.84
N PRO A 153 -10.97 -48.06 -36.55
CA PRO A 153 -9.71 -47.46 -36.10
C PRO A 153 -8.86 -46.83 -37.22
N ALA A 154 -9.49 -46.11 -38.18
CA ALA A 154 -8.80 -45.45 -39.29
C ALA A 154 -8.71 -43.92 -39.18
N GLY A 155 -9.26 -43.31 -38.12
CA GLY A 155 -9.30 -41.85 -37.94
C GLY A 155 -8.26 -41.25 -36.98
N LEU A 156 -7.45 -42.06 -36.27
CA LEU A 156 -6.59 -41.58 -35.19
C LEU A 156 -5.17 -41.13 -35.60
N ALA A 157 -4.90 -40.96 -36.90
CA ALA A 157 -3.59 -40.53 -37.40
C ALA A 157 -3.49 -39.03 -37.77
N ALA A 158 -4.52 -38.23 -37.50
CA ALA A 158 -4.57 -36.83 -37.94
C ALA A 158 -5.00 -35.85 -36.85
N ALA A 159 -4.30 -35.82 -35.70
CA ALA A 159 -4.41 -34.72 -34.75
C ALA A 159 -3.24 -34.71 -33.74
N VAL A 160 -2.00 -34.60 -34.22
CA VAL A 160 -0.89 -34.14 -33.38
C VAL A 160 -0.16 -33.03 -34.14
N PRO A 161 -0.31 -31.75 -33.74
CA PRO A 161 0.63 -30.73 -34.16
C PRO A 161 1.74 -30.61 -33.11
N THR A 162 2.95 -30.96 -33.54
CA THR A 162 4.22 -30.54 -32.92
C THR A 162 4.43 -29.02 -33.04
N PRO A 163 5.15 -28.36 -32.10
CA PRO A 163 5.36 -26.92 -32.15
C PRO A 163 6.61 -26.58 -32.99
N SER A 164 6.49 -25.61 -33.90
CA SER A 164 7.65 -24.90 -34.45
C SER A 164 7.32 -23.44 -34.80
N SER A 165 7.98 -22.54 -34.07
CA SER A 165 8.62 -21.27 -34.48
C SER A 165 7.94 -20.30 -35.47
N GLY A 166 7.73 -19.07 -34.98
CA GLY A 166 7.65 -17.82 -35.76
C GLY A 166 6.31 -17.58 -36.45
N ILE A 167 5.77 -16.37 -36.60
CA ILE A 167 6.22 -14.99 -36.40
C ILE A 167 4.92 -14.16 -36.22
N ALA A 168 5.03 -13.09 -35.44
CA ALA A 168 4.25 -11.85 -35.40
C ALA A 168 2.86 -11.73 -36.07
N GLU A 169 2.02 -10.98 -35.36
CA GLU A 169 1.29 -9.80 -35.84
C GLU A 169 -0.25 -9.88 -35.80
N GLU A 170 -0.81 -8.93 -35.04
CA GLU A 170 -2.19 -8.43 -35.00
C GLU A 170 -3.37 -9.40 -34.72
N LEU A 171 -3.96 -9.30 -33.53
CA LEU A 171 -5.26 -8.61 -33.37
C LEU A 171 -5.57 -8.28 -31.89
N LYS A 172 -6.21 -7.12 -31.71
CA LYS A 172 -6.41 -6.32 -30.48
C LYS A 172 -7.32 -6.97 -29.41
N PRO A 173 -7.19 -6.58 -28.12
CA PRO A 173 -7.98 -7.12 -27.02
C PRO A 173 -9.35 -6.44 -26.89
N ALA A 174 -10.40 -7.26 -26.67
CA ALA A 174 -11.73 -6.81 -26.29
C ALA A 174 -11.74 -6.37 -24.81
N VAL A 175 -11.89 -5.07 -24.60
CA VAL A 175 -12.09 -4.44 -23.29
C VAL A 175 -13.57 -4.53 -22.91
N ALA A 176 -13.87 -5.21 -21.81
CA ALA A 176 -15.17 -5.13 -21.14
C ALA A 176 -15.26 -3.81 -20.34
N LYS A 177 -16.27 -2.99 -20.65
CA LYS A 177 -16.67 -1.78 -19.90
C LYS A 177 -17.39 -2.14 -18.60
N PRO A 178 -17.18 -1.42 -17.48
CA PRO A 178 -18.17 -1.30 -16.43
C PRO A 178 -19.17 -0.16 -16.70
N ALA A 179 -20.40 -0.37 -16.24
CA ALA A 179 -21.49 0.59 -16.29
C ALA A 179 -21.23 1.79 -15.36
N ALA A 180 -21.36 3.00 -15.89
CA ALA A 180 -21.46 4.24 -15.14
C ALA A 180 -22.83 4.86 -15.44
N ALA A 181 -23.60 5.11 -14.38
CA ALA A 181 -24.80 5.93 -14.39
C ALA A 181 -24.41 7.40 -14.53
N ALA A 182 -24.98 8.08 -15.51
CA ALA A 182 -25.02 9.54 -15.58
C ALA A 182 -26.38 9.95 -16.12
N ALA A 183 -27.07 10.79 -15.36
CA ALA A 183 -28.34 11.41 -15.69
C ALA A 183 -28.16 12.37 -16.87
N VAL A 184 -29.06 12.25 -17.85
CA VAL A 184 -29.23 13.19 -18.96
C VAL A 184 -30.32 14.17 -18.55
N ILE A 185 -30.01 15.47 -18.55
CA ILE A 185 -30.99 16.55 -18.51
C ILE A 185 -31.21 16.99 -19.95
N ASP A 186 -32.45 16.84 -20.37
CA ASP A 186 -33.01 17.23 -21.66
C ASP A 186 -33.23 18.75 -21.70
N SER A 187 -32.93 19.35 -22.84
CA SER A 187 -33.10 20.77 -23.13
C SER A 187 -34.03 20.91 -24.32
N ASP A 188 -35.30 21.25 -24.06
CA ASP A 188 -36.07 22.28 -24.77
C ASP A 188 -37.56 22.14 -24.49
N THR A 189 -38.20 23.23 -24.05
CA THR A 189 -39.44 23.77 -24.64
C THR A 189 -39.91 25.03 -23.89
N SER A 190 -39.73 26.16 -24.57
CA SER A 190 -40.68 27.25 -24.80
C SER A 190 -41.66 27.73 -23.70
N SER A 191 -41.60 29.07 -23.54
CA SER A 191 -42.70 30.04 -23.36
C SER A 191 -43.38 30.15 -21.99
N PHE A 192 -43.31 31.34 -21.38
CA PHE A 192 -44.42 32.31 -21.35
C PHE A 192 -44.00 33.64 -20.67
N PHE A 193 -44.31 34.75 -21.35
CA PHE A 193 -44.63 36.12 -20.92
C PHE A 193 -44.48 36.47 -19.42
N ILE A 194 -43.91 37.63 -19.04
CA ILE A 194 -44.57 38.96 -19.11
C ILE A 194 -43.52 40.09 -19.24
N THR A 195 -43.78 40.99 -20.18
CA THR A 195 -43.11 42.28 -20.40
C THR A 195 -43.89 43.48 -19.84
N ALA A 196 -43.12 44.55 -19.52
CA ALA A 196 -43.42 45.99 -19.62
C ALA A 196 -43.97 46.74 -18.38
N PRO A 197 -43.90 48.10 -18.32
CA PRO A 197 -43.17 49.09 -19.16
C PRO A 197 -42.33 50.15 -18.32
N VAL A 198 -41.33 50.87 -18.89
CA VAL A 198 -41.31 52.31 -19.35
C VAL A 198 -41.65 53.33 -18.22
N ASP A 199 -40.88 54.36 -17.83
CA ASP A 199 -40.56 55.59 -18.59
C ASP A 199 -39.61 56.56 -17.80
N LYS A 200 -38.78 57.31 -18.58
CA LYS A 200 -38.17 58.67 -18.46
C LYS A 200 -37.59 59.30 -17.16
N PRO A 201 -36.55 60.16 -17.32
CA PRO A 201 -35.98 61.02 -16.27
C PRO A 201 -36.60 62.44 -16.26
N PHE A 202 -36.72 63.10 -15.10
CA PHE A 202 -36.94 64.54 -15.02
C PHE A 202 -36.40 65.18 -13.74
N SER A 203 -35.76 66.33 -13.92
CA SER A 203 -35.21 67.29 -12.94
C SER A 203 -36.25 67.90 -12.00
N PRO A 204 -35.85 68.55 -10.89
CA PRO A 204 -35.78 70.03 -10.89
C PRO A 204 -34.58 70.59 -10.11
N GLN A 205 -33.80 71.50 -10.71
CA GLN A 205 -33.88 72.97 -10.57
C GLN A 205 -33.61 73.52 -9.15
N GLU A 206 -32.47 74.20 -9.06
CA GLU A 206 -32.10 75.18 -8.05
C GLU A 206 -33.17 76.25 -7.88
N HIS A 207 -33.46 76.64 -6.63
CA HIS A 207 -34.00 77.95 -6.30
C HIS A 207 -33.42 78.45 -4.97
N GLY A 208 -32.72 79.59 -5.06
CA GLY A 208 -32.81 80.68 -4.08
C GLY A 208 -32.04 80.56 -2.77
N ARG A 209 -30.85 81.17 -2.71
CA ARG A 209 -30.36 81.80 -1.47
C ARG A 209 -31.31 82.95 -1.09
N PRO A 210 -31.37 83.36 0.19
CA PRO A 210 -30.48 84.47 0.56
C PRO A 210 -29.83 84.36 1.94
N ARG A 211 -28.58 84.87 1.94
CA ARG A 211 -27.91 85.72 2.93
C ARG A 211 -28.06 85.44 4.44
N ALA A 212 -26.87 85.17 5.00
CA ALA A 212 -26.23 85.94 6.08
C ALA A 212 -27.03 86.16 7.38
N GLN A 213 -26.48 85.70 8.50
CA GLN A 213 -25.53 86.49 9.29
C GLN A 213 -25.45 85.91 10.72
N LYS A 214 -24.25 85.38 11.05
CA LYS A 214 -23.53 85.69 12.29
C LYS A 214 -24.24 85.37 13.62
N ARG A 215 -23.73 84.35 14.33
CA ARG A 215 -23.01 84.53 15.62
C ARG A 215 -22.78 83.19 16.33
N ARG A 216 -21.52 82.99 16.75
CA ARG A 216 -21.07 82.47 18.06
C ARG A 216 -21.48 81.01 18.37
N ARG A 217 -20.58 80.09 18.66
CA ARG A 217 -19.44 80.15 19.58
C ARG A 217 -18.61 78.89 19.37
N ASP A 218 -17.30 79.05 19.41
CA ASP A 218 -16.37 77.95 19.64
C ASP A 218 -16.75 77.16 20.89
N LYS A 219 -17.07 75.88 20.72
CA LYS A 219 -16.80 74.84 21.71
C LYS A 219 -16.29 73.61 20.96
N LYS A 220 -14.98 73.41 21.07
CA LYS A 220 -14.24 72.17 20.84
C LYS A 220 -15.12 70.95 21.15
N VAL A 221 -15.51 70.22 20.11
CA VAL A 221 -15.83 68.80 20.23
C VAL A 221 -14.50 68.08 20.41
N PRO A 222 -14.31 67.21 21.41
CA PRO A 222 -13.11 66.39 21.49
C PRO A 222 -13.15 65.45 20.28
N SER A 223 -12.19 65.60 19.36
CA SER A 223 -11.93 64.62 18.32
C SER A 223 -11.63 63.30 19.03
N GLY A 224 -12.59 62.37 19.00
CA GLY A 224 -12.34 60.98 19.34
C GLY A 224 -11.14 60.52 18.54
N GLY A 225 -10.10 60.11 19.25
CA GLY A 225 -8.83 59.69 18.67
C GLY A 225 -9.09 58.69 17.57
N GLY A 226 -8.76 59.09 16.34
CA GLY A 226 -8.37 58.13 15.32
C GLY A 226 -7.20 57.37 15.91
N GLY A 227 -7.47 56.18 16.42
CA GLY A 227 -6.44 55.24 16.83
C GLY A 227 -5.55 55.06 15.62
N THR A 228 -4.37 55.67 15.66
CA THR A 228 -3.24 55.29 14.82
C THR A 228 -3.09 53.80 15.02
N GLY A 229 -3.58 53.01 14.07
CA GLY A 229 -3.41 51.57 14.08
C GLY A 229 -1.93 51.34 14.24
N ASN A 230 -1.53 50.78 15.38
CA ASN A 230 -0.13 50.59 15.73
C ASN A 230 0.54 49.92 14.50
N PRO A 231 1.55 50.53 13.85
CA PRO A 231 2.16 49.96 12.64
C PRO A 231 2.66 48.54 12.91
N PHE A 232 3.01 48.28 14.17
CA PHE A 232 3.35 46.98 14.73
C PHE A 232 2.23 45.94 14.64
N ALA A 233 0.97 46.33 14.86
CA ALA A 233 -0.20 45.44 14.79
C ALA A 233 -0.62 45.11 13.35
N LEU A 234 -0.32 46.00 12.40
CA LEU A 234 -0.51 45.74 10.96
C LEU A 234 0.60 44.81 10.44
N ALA A 235 1.85 45.09 10.82
CA ALA A 235 3.00 44.25 10.47
C ALA A 235 2.87 42.82 11.02
N SER A 236 2.43 42.66 12.27
CA SER A 236 2.25 41.33 12.88
C SER A 236 1.18 40.48 12.18
N ARG A 237 0.14 41.11 11.61
CA ARG A 237 -0.91 40.41 10.84
C ARG A 237 -0.39 39.95 9.48
N VAL A 238 0.37 40.79 8.78
CA VAL A 238 0.98 40.42 7.49
C VAL A 238 1.99 39.29 7.68
N VAL A 239 2.85 39.39 8.69
CA VAL A 239 3.81 38.33 9.03
C VAL A 239 3.10 37.03 9.39
N GLY A 240 2.03 37.10 10.19
CA GLY A 240 1.20 35.93 10.53
C GLY A 240 0.59 35.25 9.30
N ASN A 241 0.06 36.03 8.36
CA ASN A 241 -0.52 35.50 7.13
C ASN A 241 0.54 34.89 6.20
N ILE A 242 1.74 35.47 6.13
CA ILE A 242 2.86 34.90 5.37
C ILE A 242 3.29 33.57 5.99
N ILE A 243 3.48 33.51 7.31
CA ILE A 243 3.85 32.27 8.02
C ILE A 243 2.79 31.19 7.80
N PHE A 244 1.51 31.57 7.91
CA PHE A 244 0.39 30.68 7.67
C PHE A 244 0.37 30.14 6.23
N ALA A 245 0.53 31.02 5.24
CA ALA A 245 0.59 30.62 3.84
C ALA A 245 1.78 29.70 3.56
N CYS A 246 2.96 29.99 4.13
CA CYS A 246 4.13 29.13 4.05
C CYS A 246 3.87 27.75 4.69
N LEU A 247 3.24 27.71 5.87
CA LEU A 247 2.89 26.46 6.55
C LEU A 247 1.91 25.65 5.71
N LEU A 248 0.88 26.28 5.14
CA LEU A 248 -0.12 25.62 4.30
C LEU A 248 0.53 25.07 3.02
N LEU A 249 1.43 25.83 2.40
CA LEU A 249 2.19 25.39 1.22
C LEU A 249 3.11 24.21 1.56
N LEU A 250 3.79 24.25 2.71
CA LEU A 250 4.61 23.14 3.21
C LEU A 250 3.76 21.88 3.43
N MET A 251 2.59 22.01 4.05
CA MET A 251 1.68 20.88 4.27
C MET A 251 1.12 20.31 2.97
N ALA A 252 0.74 21.18 2.02
CA ALA A 252 0.26 20.78 0.70
C ALA A 252 1.37 20.05 -0.10
N SER A 253 2.61 20.55 -0.02
CA SER A 253 3.77 19.89 -0.62
C SER A 253 4.01 18.52 0.00
N LEU A 254 4.01 18.40 1.34
CA LEU A 254 4.20 17.13 2.03
C LEU A 254 3.09 16.13 1.66
N ALA A 255 1.83 16.56 1.65
CA ALA A 255 0.70 15.72 1.25
C ALA A 255 0.82 15.27 -0.21
N PHE A 256 1.21 16.16 -1.12
CA PHE A 256 1.47 15.83 -2.52
C PHE A 256 2.57 14.77 -2.66
N PHE A 257 3.70 14.94 -1.96
CA PHE A 257 4.79 13.95 -1.98
C PHE A 257 4.35 12.58 -1.43
N LEU A 258 3.58 12.55 -0.34
CA LEU A 258 3.05 11.30 0.22
C LEU A 258 2.06 10.60 -0.73
N ILE A 259 1.19 11.37 -1.38
CA ILE A 259 0.23 10.85 -2.36
C ILE A 259 0.96 10.33 -3.60
N GLN A 260 1.93 11.09 -4.12
CA GLN A 260 2.75 10.68 -5.26
C GLN A 260 3.55 9.43 -4.96
N SER A 261 4.13 9.32 -3.76
CA SER A 261 4.83 8.10 -3.32
C SER A 261 3.90 6.88 -3.31
N LYS A 262 2.61 7.06 -3.00
CA LYS A 262 1.62 5.97 -3.00
C LYS A 262 1.11 5.62 -4.40
N LEU A 263 0.94 6.62 -5.27
CA LEU A 263 0.43 6.43 -6.64
C LEU A 263 1.50 5.88 -7.60
N ALA A 264 2.75 6.33 -7.48
CA ALA A 264 3.82 5.95 -8.38
C ALA A 264 4.33 4.52 -8.13
N GLY A 265 3.99 3.89 -6.99
CA GLY A 265 4.48 2.56 -6.61
C GLY A 265 6.00 2.43 -6.51
N GLY A 266 6.73 3.54 -6.66
CA GLY A 266 8.18 3.63 -6.70
C GLY A 266 8.70 4.45 -5.51
N VAL A 267 9.95 4.18 -5.15
CA VAL A 267 10.65 4.93 -4.11
C VAL A 267 10.74 6.41 -4.50
N PRO A 268 10.46 7.33 -3.56
CA PRO A 268 10.58 8.75 -3.81
C PRO A 268 12.01 9.07 -4.26
N SER A 269 12.15 9.62 -5.47
CA SER A 269 13.42 10.09 -5.98
C SER A 269 13.51 11.60 -5.80
N VAL A 270 14.61 12.06 -5.21
CA VAL A 270 14.86 13.47 -4.93
C VAL A 270 16.27 13.78 -5.43
N PHE A 271 16.40 14.73 -6.37
CA PHE A 271 17.67 15.09 -7.01
C PHE A 271 18.47 13.88 -7.58
N GLY A 272 17.78 12.92 -8.21
CA GLY A 272 18.42 11.73 -8.78
C GLY A 272 18.89 10.68 -7.76
N HIS A 273 18.57 10.87 -6.47
CA HIS A 273 18.80 9.90 -5.41
C HIS A 273 17.51 9.15 -5.11
N GLN A 274 17.60 7.84 -5.04
CA GLN A 274 16.54 6.96 -4.59
C GLN A 274 16.69 6.77 -3.08
N MET A 275 15.59 6.95 -2.35
CA MET A 275 15.57 6.85 -0.89
C MET A 275 15.01 5.50 -0.48
N TYR A 276 15.84 4.68 0.17
CA TYR A 276 15.45 3.36 0.67
C TYR A 276 15.50 3.33 2.19
N VAL A 277 14.45 2.82 2.83
CA VAL A 277 14.43 2.61 4.29
C VAL A 277 15.22 1.35 4.62
N VAL A 278 16.17 1.48 5.54
CA VAL A 278 17.01 0.37 6.00
C VAL A 278 16.24 -0.43 7.05
N LEU A 279 15.97 -1.70 6.75
CA LEU A 279 15.13 -2.56 7.58
C LEU A 279 15.93 -3.47 8.52
N SER A 280 17.20 -3.71 8.23
CA SER A 280 18.08 -4.62 8.98
C SER A 280 19.41 -3.97 9.36
N GLY A 281 20.06 -4.51 10.39
CA GLY A 281 21.36 -4.04 10.88
C GLY A 281 22.57 -4.67 10.19
N SER A 282 22.43 -5.26 9.00
CA SER A 282 23.55 -5.95 8.33
C SER A 282 24.68 -4.99 7.93
N MET A 283 24.39 -3.70 7.83
CA MET A 283 25.33 -2.63 7.47
C MET A 283 25.84 -1.83 8.67
N GLU A 284 25.55 -2.25 9.90
CA GLU A 284 26.10 -1.59 11.09
C GLU A 284 27.62 -1.83 11.19
N PRO A 285 28.44 -0.80 11.54
CA PRO A 285 28.06 0.54 12.00
C PRO A 285 27.97 1.60 10.88
N ALA A 286 28.19 1.25 9.61
CA ALA A 286 28.21 2.24 8.53
C ALA A 286 26.83 2.82 8.22
N VAL A 287 25.79 2.00 8.36
CA VAL A 287 24.39 2.39 8.14
C VAL A 287 23.51 1.75 9.20
N ASP A 288 22.90 2.59 10.03
CA ASP A 288 22.03 2.14 11.12
C ASP A 288 20.67 1.65 10.63
N THR A 289 20.10 0.68 11.34
CA THR A 289 18.72 0.24 11.14
C THR A 289 17.73 1.41 11.33
N GLY A 290 16.73 1.51 10.45
CA GLY A 290 15.75 2.60 10.49
C GLY A 290 16.24 3.94 9.91
N SER A 291 17.44 3.96 9.32
CA SER A 291 17.92 5.09 8.51
C SER A 291 17.30 5.08 7.11
N VAL A 292 17.45 6.20 6.39
CA VAL A 292 17.20 6.27 4.95
C VAL A 292 18.53 6.26 4.21
N ALA A 293 18.77 5.24 3.39
CA ALA A 293 19.92 5.17 2.50
C ALA A 293 19.65 5.99 1.22
N LEU A 294 20.62 6.83 0.85
CA LEU A 294 20.61 7.65 -0.36
C LEU A 294 21.38 6.93 -1.46
N VAL A 295 20.66 6.31 -2.39
CA VAL A 295 21.22 5.51 -3.48
C VAL A 295 21.20 6.29 -4.76
N ARG A 296 22.34 6.35 -5.44
CA ARG A 296 22.47 6.96 -6.76
C ARG A 296 22.77 5.89 -7.80
N PRO A 297 22.00 5.80 -8.90
CA PRO A 297 22.36 4.93 -10.03
C PRO A 297 23.72 5.36 -10.59
N VAL A 298 24.65 4.41 -10.65
CA VAL A 298 26.00 4.59 -11.22
C VAL A 298 26.26 3.46 -12.19
N ALA A 299 27.10 3.70 -13.20
CA ALA A 299 27.51 2.65 -14.12
C ALA A 299 28.23 1.54 -13.33
N PRO A 300 27.95 0.25 -13.59
CA PRO A 300 28.58 -0.84 -12.85
C PRO A 300 30.11 -0.80 -12.88
N GLU A 301 30.71 -0.25 -13.93
CA GLU A 301 32.16 -0.11 -14.12
C GLU A 301 32.79 0.93 -13.17
N GLU A 302 32.00 1.84 -12.61
CA GLU A 302 32.44 2.85 -11.64
C GLU A 302 32.45 2.34 -10.20
N ILE A 303 31.96 1.12 -9.96
CA ILE A 303 31.86 0.52 -8.63
C ILE A 303 33.20 -0.09 -8.25
N ALA A 304 33.75 0.37 -7.12
CA ALA A 304 35.03 -0.11 -6.61
C ALA A 304 34.87 -1.04 -5.40
N VAL A 305 35.90 -1.82 -5.10
CA VAL A 305 35.99 -2.56 -3.83
C VAL A 305 35.95 -1.57 -2.67
N GLY A 306 35.06 -1.82 -1.71
CA GLY A 306 34.80 -0.93 -0.59
C GLY A 306 33.53 -0.09 -0.74
N ASP A 307 32.98 0.05 -1.95
CA ASP A 307 31.72 0.76 -2.16
C ASP A 307 30.54 0.01 -1.53
N ILE A 308 29.56 0.76 -1.03
CA ILE A 308 28.28 0.21 -0.56
C ILE A 308 27.29 0.31 -1.70
N ILE A 309 26.72 -0.82 -2.11
CA ILE A 309 25.78 -0.88 -3.22
C ILE A 309 24.44 -1.44 -2.77
N THR A 310 23.38 -0.94 -3.38
CA THR A 310 22.04 -1.51 -3.26
C THR A 310 21.74 -2.31 -4.52
N PHE A 311 21.27 -3.53 -4.38
CA PHE A 311 21.02 -4.46 -5.47
C PHE A 311 19.79 -5.31 -5.20
N LYS A 312 19.25 -5.92 -6.27
CA LYS A 312 18.17 -6.91 -6.20
C LYS A 312 18.75 -8.30 -5.96
N GLY A 313 18.17 -9.07 -5.03
CA GLY A 313 18.60 -10.44 -4.73
C GLY A 313 18.64 -11.35 -5.98
N ALA A 314 19.48 -12.39 -5.92
CA ALA A 314 19.50 -13.42 -6.95
C ALA A 314 18.11 -14.11 -7.02
N GLY A 315 17.50 -14.16 -8.21
CA GLY A 315 16.09 -14.58 -8.41
C GLY A 315 15.14 -13.46 -8.86
N GLY A 316 15.64 -12.24 -9.12
CA GLY A 316 14.78 -11.15 -9.62
C GLY A 316 13.77 -10.61 -8.59
N GLY A 317 13.92 -11.00 -7.32
CA GLY A 317 13.08 -10.57 -6.22
C GLY A 317 13.01 -9.05 -6.05
N SER A 318 11.86 -8.57 -5.58
CA SER A 318 11.62 -7.14 -5.31
C SER A 318 12.34 -6.63 -4.05
N VAL A 319 13.01 -7.51 -3.30
CA VAL A 319 13.75 -7.12 -2.09
C VAL A 319 15.12 -6.60 -2.45
N LEU A 320 15.35 -5.37 -2.01
CA LEU A 320 16.59 -4.67 -2.18
C LEU A 320 17.48 -4.92 -0.97
N THR A 321 18.68 -5.38 -1.25
CA THR A 321 19.72 -5.61 -0.25
C THR A 321 20.82 -4.58 -0.45
N THR A 322 21.37 -4.06 0.65
CA THR A 322 22.44 -3.08 0.62
C THR A 322 23.64 -3.67 1.35
N HIS A 323 24.74 -3.94 0.64
CA HIS A 323 25.96 -4.51 1.20
C HIS A 323 27.22 -3.86 0.61
N ARG A 324 28.37 -4.06 1.28
CA ARG A 324 29.67 -3.57 0.81
C ARG A 324 30.29 -4.53 -0.19
N VAL A 325 30.84 -3.99 -1.27
CA VAL A 325 31.61 -4.75 -2.26
C VAL A 325 32.96 -5.14 -1.64
N VAL A 326 33.21 -6.44 -1.53
CA VAL A 326 34.48 -6.98 -1.01
C VAL A 326 35.41 -7.49 -2.11
N ALA A 327 34.85 -7.89 -3.25
CA ALA A 327 35.63 -8.28 -4.43
C ALA A 327 34.81 -8.06 -5.71
N ILE A 328 35.50 -7.92 -6.84
CA ILE A 328 34.92 -7.76 -8.17
C ILE A 328 35.40 -8.92 -9.04
N ASN A 329 34.46 -9.65 -9.63
CA ASN A 329 34.74 -10.76 -10.53
C ASN A 329 34.38 -10.36 -11.96
N GLN A 330 35.27 -10.64 -12.90
CA GLN A 330 35.07 -10.36 -14.34
C GLN A 330 35.13 -11.61 -15.23
N ALA A 331 35.30 -12.80 -14.65
CA ALA A 331 35.55 -14.03 -15.41
C ALA A 331 34.38 -14.45 -16.33
N ASN A 332 33.13 -14.26 -15.90
CA ASN A 332 31.91 -14.63 -16.64
C ASN A 332 30.94 -13.44 -16.78
N GLY A 333 31.49 -12.23 -16.91
CA GLY A 333 30.75 -10.97 -16.81
C GLY A 333 30.99 -10.26 -15.47
N LEU A 334 30.72 -8.96 -15.43
CA LEU A 334 30.95 -8.12 -14.26
C LEU A 334 30.00 -8.51 -13.13
N SER A 335 30.56 -8.95 -12.01
CA SER A 335 29.82 -9.32 -10.81
C SER A 335 30.55 -8.90 -9.54
N PHE A 336 29.80 -8.69 -8.47
CA PHE A 336 30.29 -8.16 -7.20
C PHE A 336 30.07 -9.19 -6.11
N VAL A 337 31.14 -9.54 -5.40
CA VAL A 337 31.01 -10.26 -4.14
C VAL A 337 30.72 -9.22 -3.07
N THR A 338 29.59 -9.36 -2.41
CA THR A 338 29.12 -8.43 -1.39
C THR A 338 29.13 -9.05 0.00
N ARG A 339 29.20 -8.20 1.02
CA ARG A 339 29.08 -8.60 2.43
C ARG A 339 28.52 -7.43 3.24
N GLY A 340 27.56 -7.72 4.13
CA GLY A 340 27.14 -6.75 5.15
C GLY A 340 28.27 -6.45 6.14
N ASP A 341 28.44 -5.20 6.55
CA ASP A 341 29.50 -4.79 7.49
C ASP A 341 29.43 -5.53 8.83
N ALA A 342 28.22 -5.87 9.30
CA ALA A 342 28.01 -6.65 10.51
C ALA A 342 28.20 -8.17 10.31
N ASN A 343 28.24 -8.64 9.05
CA ASN A 343 28.33 -10.05 8.72
C ASN A 343 29.78 -10.52 8.67
N ARG A 344 30.04 -11.75 9.15
CA ARG A 344 31.38 -12.36 9.14
C ARG A 344 31.71 -13.09 7.84
N VAL A 345 30.69 -13.49 7.09
CA VAL A 345 30.80 -14.33 5.89
C VAL A 345 30.29 -13.54 4.68
N ASN A 346 30.92 -13.72 3.53
CA ASN A 346 30.49 -13.12 2.27
C ASN A 346 29.14 -13.69 1.84
N ASP A 347 28.39 -12.92 1.05
CA ASP A 347 27.15 -13.39 0.47
C ASP A 347 27.43 -14.60 -0.44
N PRO A 348 26.57 -15.64 -0.41
CA PRO A 348 26.84 -16.92 -1.07
C PRO A 348 26.83 -16.83 -2.61
N GLN A 349 26.11 -15.86 -3.16
CA GLN A 349 25.97 -15.66 -4.60
C GLN A 349 26.51 -14.28 -4.99
N PRO A 350 27.46 -14.19 -5.94
CA PRO A 350 27.90 -12.92 -6.50
C PRO A 350 26.74 -12.17 -7.17
N VAL A 351 26.71 -10.86 -6.99
CA VAL A 351 25.69 -9.97 -7.56
C VAL A 351 26.06 -9.60 -9.00
N PRO A 352 25.28 -9.97 -10.02
CA PRO A 352 25.53 -9.53 -11.40
C PRO A 352 25.37 -8.01 -11.54
N ALA A 353 26.15 -7.38 -12.41
CA ALA A 353 26.04 -5.94 -12.70
C ALA A 353 24.62 -5.48 -13.08
N ALA A 354 23.85 -6.32 -13.76
CA ALA A 354 22.46 -6.02 -14.14
C ALA A 354 21.50 -5.88 -12.93
N ASN A 355 21.85 -6.46 -11.78
CA ASN A 355 21.01 -6.42 -10.58
C ASN A 355 21.35 -5.25 -9.66
N VAL A 356 22.41 -4.49 -9.97
CA VAL A 356 22.80 -3.33 -9.18
C VAL A 356 21.83 -2.17 -9.45
N VAL A 357 21.28 -1.62 -8.38
CA VAL A 357 20.40 -0.45 -8.43
C VAL A 357 21.21 0.84 -8.38
N GLY A 358 22.24 0.88 -7.54
CA GLY A 358 23.15 2.01 -7.45
C GLY A 358 24.07 1.96 -6.23
N ARG A 359 24.89 3.01 -6.10
CA ARG A 359 25.83 3.19 -4.99
C ARG A 359 25.23 4.07 -3.91
N VAL A 360 25.37 3.65 -2.66
CA VAL A 360 24.99 4.44 -1.48
C VAL A 360 26.03 5.54 -1.27
N HIS A 361 25.57 6.79 -1.25
CA HIS A 361 26.43 7.96 -0.99
C HIS A 361 26.34 8.45 0.46
N GLY A 362 25.31 8.04 1.19
CA GLY A 362 25.13 8.38 2.59
C GLY A 362 23.82 7.83 3.14
N SER A 363 23.63 8.00 4.45
CA SER A 363 22.41 7.64 5.15
C SER A 363 21.97 8.78 6.07
N ILE A 364 20.66 8.90 6.29
CA ILE A 364 20.09 9.83 7.27
C ILE A 364 19.51 8.99 8.41
N PRO A 365 20.13 9.00 9.61
CA PRO A 365 19.65 8.25 10.76
C PRO A 365 18.22 8.62 11.16
N TYR A 366 17.48 7.65 11.68
CA TYR A 366 16.10 7.78 12.21
C TYR A 366 15.01 8.25 11.23
N LEU A 367 15.38 8.76 10.05
CA LEU A 367 14.43 9.28 9.07
C LEU A 367 13.52 8.19 8.51
N GLY A 368 13.97 6.94 8.51
CA GLY A 368 13.17 5.78 8.10
C GLY A 368 11.96 5.60 9.00
N TYR A 369 12.12 5.74 10.32
CA TYR A 369 11.00 5.67 11.27
C TYR A 369 9.95 6.75 11.02
N LEU A 370 10.37 7.98 10.67
CA LEU A 370 9.45 9.06 10.34
C LEU A 370 8.66 8.76 9.07
N PHE A 371 9.34 8.27 8.01
CA PHE A 371 8.68 7.88 6.77
C PHE A 371 7.71 6.72 6.99
N SER A 372 8.13 5.67 7.70
CA SER A 372 7.27 4.53 8.03
C SER A 372 6.06 4.97 8.87
N PHE A 373 6.24 5.87 9.84
CA PHE A 373 5.13 6.44 10.60
C PHE A 373 4.18 7.26 9.72
N ALA A 374 4.70 8.15 8.87
CA ALA A 374 3.90 8.99 7.98
C ALA A 374 3.03 8.19 6.98
N GLN A 375 3.48 6.99 6.60
CA GLN A 375 2.71 6.08 5.74
C GLN A 375 1.56 5.37 6.47
N THR A 376 1.55 5.35 7.81
CA THR A 376 0.42 4.78 8.57
C THR A 376 -0.79 5.70 8.54
N ARG A 377 -2.00 5.12 8.69
CA ARG A 377 -3.26 5.89 8.77
C ARG A 377 -3.23 6.92 9.89
N ASN A 378 -2.64 6.55 11.02
CA ASN A 378 -2.50 7.42 12.20
C ASN A 378 -1.46 8.51 11.97
N GLY A 379 -0.31 8.17 11.37
CA GLY A 379 0.72 9.16 11.07
C GLY A 379 0.27 10.19 10.04
N LEU A 380 -0.46 9.78 9.00
CA LEU A 380 -1.08 10.71 8.07
C LEU A 380 -2.07 11.65 8.78
N PHE A 381 -2.89 11.12 9.69
CA PHE A 381 -3.82 11.94 10.46
C PHE A 381 -3.07 12.97 11.34
N VAL A 382 -2.04 12.53 12.07
CA VAL A 382 -1.29 13.40 12.98
C VAL A 382 -0.43 14.44 12.24
N LEU A 383 0.22 14.06 11.13
CA LEU A 383 1.12 14.94 10.40
C LEU A 383 0.41 15.87 9.42
N VAL A 384 -0.75 15.49 8.90
CA VAL A 384 -1.43 16.25 7.84
C VAL A 384 -2.80 16.76 8.27
N VAL A 385 -3.66 15.87 8.78
CA VAL A 385 -5.07 16.21 9.06
C VAL A 385 -5.20 17.08 10.30
N LEU A 386 -4.57 16.70 11.41
CA LEU A 386 -4.65 17.41 12.69
C LEU A 386 -4.17 18.87 12.58
N PRO A 387 -2.99 19.17 12.01
CA PRO A 387 -2.55 20.55 11.88
C PRO A 387 -3.45 21.34 10.90
N GLY A 388 -3.96 20.68 9.85
CA GLY A 388 -4.96 21.27 8.94
C GLY A 388 -6.25 21.67 9.65
N ILE A 389 -6.77 20.83 10.55
CA ILE A 389 -7.94 21.15 11.38
C ILE A 389 -7.64 22.33 12.32
N LEU A 390 -6.48 22.33 12.97
CA LEU A 390 -6.07 23.43 13.86
C LEU A 390 -5.99 24.77 13.12
N ILE A 391 -5.47 24.75 11.89
CA ILE A 391 -5.44 25.88 10.97
C ILE A 391 -6.86 26.37 10.66
N ILE A 392 -7.77 25.46 10.28
CA ILE A 392 -9.17 25.81 9.97
C ILE A 392 -9.86 26.42 11.19
N LEU A 393 -9.69 25.83 12.37
CA LEU A 393 -10.28 26.34 13.62
C LEU A 393 -9.74 27.73 13.99
N TRP A 394 -8.44 27.95 13.79
CA TRP A 394 -7.82 29.25 14.00
C TRP A 394 -8.39 30.32 13.06
N GLU A 395 -8.63 29.96 11.78
CA GLU A 395 -9.21 30.86 10.80
C GLU A 395 -10.70 31.16 11.09
N ILE A 396 -11.48 30.15 11.48
CA ILE A 396 -12.87 30.35 11.92
C ILE A 396 -12.94 31.33 13.10
N ARG A 397 -12.03 31.19 14.08
CA ARG A 397 -11.95 32.11 15.22
C ARG A 397 -11.62 33.53 14.76
N ASN A 398 -10.65 33.69 13.87
CA ASN A 398 -10.29 35.00 13.32
C ASN A 398 -11.46 35.63 12.55
N LEU A 399 -12.18 34.84 11.75
CA LEU A 399 -13.35 35.28 10.99
C LEU A 399 -14.48 35.77 11.91
N TYR A 400 -14.74 35.05 13.00
CA TYR A 400 -15.74 35.46 14.00
C TYR A 400 -15.38 36.79 14.69
N LEU A 401 -14.10 36.97 15.06
CA LEU A 401 -13.60 38.22 15.62
C LEU A 401 -13.72 39.38 14.63
N TYR A 402 -13.46 39.12 13.34
CA TYR A 402 -13.61 40.13 12.29
C TYR A 402 -15.08 40.55 12.09
N MET A 403 -16.01 39.59 12.06
CA MET A 403 -17.44 39.89 11.93
C MET A 403 -17.99 40.69 13.12
N THR A 404 -17.59 40.34 14.35
CA THR A 404 -18.03 41.08 15.55
C THR A 404 -17.49 42.50 15.60
N ASP A 405 -16.27 42.74 15.12
CA ASP A 405 -15.71 44.09 14.98
C ASP A 405 -16.45 44.93 13.91
N LEU A 406 -16.79 44.32 12.77
CA LEU A 406 -17.62 44.97 11.74
C LEU A 406 -19.00 45.36 12.26
N GLN A 407 -19.65 44.50 13.06
CA GLN A 407 -20.95 44.81 13.67
C GLN A 407 -20.84 45.97 14.67
N LYS A 408 -19.83 45.98 15.53
CA LYS A 408 -19.57 47.09 16.45
C LYS A 408 -19.33 48.41 15.72
N ASN A 409 -18.55 48.38 14.64
CA ASN A 409 -18.27 49.56 13.83
C ASN A 409 -19.53 50.09 13.12
N LYS A 410 -20.38 49.21 12.58
CA LYS A 410 -21.69 49.60 12.01
C LYS A 410 -22.63 50.19 13.07
N ALA A 411 -22.71 49.58 14.25
CA ALA A 411 -23.55 50.07 15.35
C ALA A 411 -23.08 51.46 15.84
N ASN A 412 -21.77 51.66 15.97
CA ASN A 412 -21.19 52.95 16.37
C ASN A 412 -21.40 54.04 15.30
N GLN A 413 -21.32 53.70 14.01
CA GLN A 413 -21.63 54.64 12.92
C GLN A 413 -23.11 55.03 12.91
N GLN A 414 -24.01 54.08 13.18
CA GLN A 414 -25.44 54.38 13.30
C GLN A 414 -25.71 55.26 14.53
N ALA A 415 -25.16 54.93 15.70
CA ALA A 415 -25.34 55.70 16.92
C ALA A 415 -24.77 57.13 16.81
N GLY A 416 -23.60 57.32 16.19
CA GLY A 416 -23.00 58.64 15.96
C GLY A 416 -23.83 59.55 15.05
N ASN A 417 -24.56 58.99 14.09
CA ASN A 417 -25.46 59.73 13.20
C ASN A 417 -26.76 60.19 13.90
N TYR A 418 -27.21 59.52 14.96
CA TYR A 418 -28.39 59.93 15.73
C TYR A 418 -28.11 61.07 16.72
N THR A 419 -26.88 61.21 17.20
CA THR A 419 -26.47 62.30 18.11
C THR A 419 -26.12 63.61 17.42
N ALA A 420 -26.04 63.63 16.08
CA ALA A 420 -25.64 64.79 15.29
C ALA A 420 -26.81 65.55 14.62
N ARG A 421 -28.05 65.13 14.87
CA ARG A 421 -29.29 65.88 14.56
C ARG A 421 -29.83 66.52 15.81
#